data_AF-A0A6P0NMG8-F1
#
_entry.id   AF-A0A6P0NMG8-F1
#
_cell.length_a   1.000
_cell.length_b   1.000
_cell.length_c   1.000
_cell.angle_alpha   90.00
_cell.angle_beta   90.00
_cell.angle_gamma   90.00
#
_symmetry.space_group_name_H-M   'P 1'
#
loop_
_entity.id
_entity.type
_entity.pdbx_description
1 polymer ?
#
loop_
_entity_poly.entity_id
_entity_poly.type
_entity_poly.pdbx_seq_one_letter_code
_entity_poly.pdbx_strand_id
1 'polypeptide(L)'
;ADATEPLSVEEQHVIDQLAQVQTDLADHCSQCYACLPCPESIHIPEVLRLRNLAIAYDMTAFGQYRYAMFERAGHWFPGRKGNRCTDCGDCLPRCPERLDIPTLLRDTHARLQGAERRRLWSD
;
A
#
# COMPACT_ATOMS: atom_id res chain seq x y z
N ALA A 1 -19.42 -14.60 -21.97
CA ALA A 1 -18.56 -14.46 -23.16
C ALA A 1 -17.68 -13.26 -22.87
N ASP A 2 -16.37 -13.40 -23.00
CA ASP A 2 -15.46 -12.28 -22.82
C ASP A 2 -15.51 -11.41 -24.08
N ALA A 3 -15.50 -10.09 -23.90
CA ALA A 3 -15.39 -9.14 -25.00
C ALA A 3 -13.96 -9.20 -25.56
N THR A 4 -13.82 -9.36 -26.88
CA THR A 4 -12.52 -9.52 -27.56
C THR A 4 -12.18 -8.36 -28.49
N GLU A 5 -13.12 -7.44 -28.67
CA GLU A 5 -12.96 -6.20 -29.40
C GLU A 5 -11.98 -5.24 -28.70
N PRO A 6 -11.25 -4.41 -29.46
CA PRO A 6 -10.45 -3.33 -28.89
C PRO A 6 -11.32 -2.38 -28.06
N LEU A 7 -10.73 -1.78 -27.02
CA LEU A 7 -11.39 -0.78 -26.18
C LEU A 7 -11.94 0.36 -27.05
N SER A 8 -13.16 0.77 -26.75
CA SER A 8 -13.75 2.00 -27.26
C SER A 8 -12.94 3.22 -26.80
N VAL A 9 -13.16 4.35 -27.48
CA VAL A 9 -12.53 5.62 -27.12
C VAL A 9 -12.93 6.03 -25.70
N GLU A 10 -14.19 5.81 -25.32
CA GLU A 10 -14.71 6.09 -24.00
C GLU A 10 -14.04 5.22 -22.92
N GLU A 11 -13.87 3.92 -23.16
CA GLU A 11 -13.19 3.02 -22.22
C GLU A 11 -11.70 3.37 -22.08
N GLN A 12 -11.03 3.68 -23.19
CA GLN A 12 -9.64 4.10 -23.17
C GLN A 12 -9.48 5.39 -22.35
N HIS A 13 -10.38 6.36 -22.55
CA HIS A 13 -10.36 7.61 -21.79
C HIS A 13 -10.56 7.38 -20.28
N VAL A 14 -11.46 6.48 -19.89
CA VAL A 14 -11.65 6.12 -18.46
C VAL A 14 -10.38 5.49 -17.87
N ILE A 15 -9.71 4.61 -18.62
CA ILE A 15 -8.46 3.99 -18.20
C ILE A 15 -7.36 5.05 -18.03
N ASP A 16 -7.24 5.96 -18.98
CA ASP A 16 -6.24 7.03 -18.95
C ASP A 16 -6.45 7.95 -17.75
N GLN A 17 -7.70 8.29 -17.43
CA GLN A 17 -8.06 9.05 -16.22
C GLN A 17 -7.65 8.33 -14.93
N LEU A 18 -7.91 7.02 -14.84
CA LEU A 18 -7.54 6.21 -13.68
C LEU A 18 -6.02 6.08 -13.51
N ALA A 19 -5.28 6.04 -14.63
CA ALA A 19 -3.82 6.02 -14.62
C ALA A 19 -3.27 7.36 -14.10
N GLN A 20 -3.82 8.49 -14.56
CA GLN A 20 -3.37 9.82 -14.17
C GLN A 20 -3.51 10.07 -12.65
N VAL A 21 -4.65 9.70 -12.07
CA VAL A 21 -4.92 9.83 -10.63
C VAL A 21 -3.87 9.11 -9.78
N GLN A 22 -3.36 7.97 -10.26
CA GLN A 22 -2.35 7.20 -9.56
C GLN A 22 -0.97 7.87 -9.63
N THR A 23 -0.61 8.45 -10.78
CA THR A 23 0.70 9.08 -11.01
C THR A 23 0.83 10.48 -10.43
N ASP A 24 -0.28 11.19 -10.22
CA ASP A 24 -0.28 12.55 -9.64
C ASP A 24 0.18 12.56 -8.17
N LEU A 25 0.21 11.38 -7.53
CA LEU A 25 0.85 11.17 -6.24
C LEU A 25 2.37 11.17 -6.43
N ALA A 26 3.04 12.28 -6.09
CA ALA A 26 4.51 12.39 -6.15
C ALA A 26 5.23 11.24 -5.42
N ASP A 27 4.61 10.68 -4.37
CA ASP A 27 5.12 9.55 -3.59
C ASP A 27 4.39 8.22 -3.90
N HIS A 28 3.98 8.01 -5.15
CA HIS A 28 3.27 6.81 -5.57
C HIS A 28 4.16 5.58 -5.53
N CYS A 29 3.81 4.58 -4.72
CA CYS A 29 4.34 3.24 -4.87
C CYS A 29 3.60 2.51 -5.99
N SER A 30 4.31 1.98 -6.98
CA SER A 30 3.76 1.19 -8.10
C SER A 30 3.53 -0.30 -7.77
N GLN A 31 3.72 -0.71 -6.51
CA GLN A 31 3.65 -2.11 -6.05
C GLN A 31 4.48 -3.09 -6.91
N CYS A 32 5.66 -2.69 -7.36
CA CYS A 32 6.55 -3.55 -8.18
C CYS A 32 7.32 -4.62 -7.39
N TYR A 33 7.23 -4.64 -6.06
CA TYR A 33 7.90 -5.57 -5.14
C TYR A 33 9.45 -5.52 -5.10
N ALA A 34 10.10 -4.68 -5.90
CA ALA A 34 11.57 -4.60 -5.96
C ALA A 34 12.25 -4.23 -4.62
N CYS A 35 11.54 -3.50 -3.74
CA CYS A 35 12.02 -3.11 -2.41
C CYS A 35 12.21 -4.27 -1.41
N LEU A 36 11.74 -5.48 -1.74
CA LEU A 36 11.84 -6.65 -0.88
C LEU A 36 13.14 -7.46 -1.15
N PRO A 37 13.59 -8.29 -0.19
CA PRO A 37 13.12 -8.41 1.19
C PRO A 37 13.52 -7.20 2.05
N CYS A 38 12.68 -6.85 3.02
CA CYS A 38 12.98 -5.92 4.10
C CYS A 38 13.50 -6.71 5.32
N PRO A 39 14.64 -6.33 5.93
CA PRO A 39 15.18 -7.04 7.10
C PRO A 39 14.22 -7.02 8.30
N GLU A 40 13.39 -5.98 8.41
CA GLU A 40 12.36 -5.86 9.45
C GLU A 40 11.08 -6.64 9.15
N SER A 41 11.06 -7.47 8.10
CA SER A 41 9.88 -8.24 7.67
C SER A 41 8.64 -7.38 7.40
N ILE A 42 8.82 -6.12 6.98
CA ILE A 42 7.74 -5.23 6.56
C ILE A 42 7.35 -5.59 5.13
N HIS A 43 6.06 -5.81 4.89
CA HIS A 43 5.55 -5.99 3.54
C HIS A 43 5.34 -4.61 2.88
N ILE A 44 6.45 -3.93 2.56
CA ILE A 44 6.50 -2.54 2.08
C ILE A 44 5.48 -2.27 0.96
N PRO A 45 5.35 -3.11 -0.08
CA PRO A 45 4.38 -2.87 -1.15
C PRO A 45 2.94 -2.80 -0.65
N GLU A 46 2.55 -3.65 0.31
CA GLU A 46 1.17 -3.67 0.83
C GLU A 46 0.92 -2.49 1.76
N VAL A 47 1.89 -2.13 2.60
CA VAL A 47 1.79 -0.92 3.44
C VAL A 47 1.57 0.30 2.55
N LEU A 48 2.40 0.51 1.53
CA LEU A 48 2.29 1.66 0.65
C LEU A 48 1.07 1.59 -0.29
N ARG A 49 0.59 0.40 -0.66
CA ARG A 49 -0.69 0.24 -1.37
C ARG A 49 -1.86 0.77 -0.54
N LEU A 50 -1.90 0.48 0.76
CA LEU A 50 -2.94 1.01 1.64
C LEU A 50 -2.85 2.53 1.78
N ARG A 51 -1.63 3.11 1.77
CA ARG A 51 -1.42 4.56 1.71
C ARG A 51 -1.97 5.16 0.42
N ASN A 52 -1.64 4.59 -0.73
CA ASN A 52 -2.15 5.04 -2.03
C ASN A 52 -3.67 5.07 -2.02
N LEU A 53 -4.32 4.00 -1.55
CA LEU A 53 -5.78 3.95 -1.46
C LEU A 53 -6.37 5.05 -0.55
N ALA A 54 -5.74 5.29 0.59
CA ALA A 54 -6.19 6.32 1.52
C ALA A 54 -6.07 7.73 0.94
N ILE A 55 -5.02 8.03 0.17
CA ILE A 55 -4.77 9.37 -0.36
C ILE A 55 -5.50 9.60 -1.70
N ALA A 56 -5.40 8.67 -2.65
CA ALA A 56 -5.95 8.87 -4.00
C ALA A 56 -7.47 8.71 -4.07
N TYR A 57 -8.05 7.89 -3.19
CA TYR A 57 -9.46 7.48 -3.29
C TYR A 57 -10.26 7.70 -2.00
N ASP A 58 -9.71 8.45 -1.04
CA ASP A 58 -10.33 8.71 0.28
C ASP A 58 -10.74 7.42 1.03
N MET A 59 -10.03 6.31 0.79
CA MET A 59 -10.35 5.00 1.37
C MET A 59 -9.73 4.79 2.76
N THR A 60 -9.68 5.82 3.59
CA THR A 60 -8.99 5.80 4.90
C THR A 60 -9.56 4.72 5.84
N ALA A 61 -10.88 4.57 5.91
CA ALA A 61 -11.52 3.57 6.77
C ALA A 61 -11.16 2.14 6.36
N PHE A 62 -11.12 1.86 5.05
CA PHE A 62 -10.66 0.59 4.51
C PHE A 62 -9.17 0.35 4.80
N GLY A 63 -8.35 1.39 4.60
CA GLY A 63 -6.92 1.36 4.92
C GLY A 63 -6.66 1.00 6.39
N GLN A 64 -7.36 1.65 7.33
CA GLN A 64 -7.25 1.36 8.76
C GLN A 64 -7.66 -0.08 9.09
N TYR A 65 -8.78 -0.56 8.54
CA TYR A 65 -9.24 -1.94 8.74
C TYR A 65 -8.21 -2.98 8.28
N ARG A 66 -7.65 -2.79 7.09
CA ARG A 66 -6.64 -3.71 6.52
C ARG A 66 -5.31 -3.59 7.26
N TYR A 67 -4.86 -2.39 7.58
CA TYR A 67 -3.61 -2.16 8.31
C TYR A 67 -3.63 -2.80 9.71
N ALA A 68 -4.78 -2.83 10.37
CA ALA A 68 -4.97 -3.53 11.65
C ALA A 68 -4.85 -5.07 11.54
N MET A 69 -4.81 -5.64 10.33
CA MET A 69 -4.59 -7.08 10.14
C MET A 69 -3.12 -7.48 10.20
N PHE A 70 -2.18 -6.56 9.92
CA PHE A 70 -0.75 -6.84 10.09
C PHE A 70 -0.48 -7.33 11.51
N GLU A 71 0.37 -8.36 11.62
CA GLU A 71 0.73 -9.02 12.88
C GLU A 71 -0.45 -9.74 13.59
N ARG A 72 -1.69 -9.67 13.08
CA ARG A 72 -2.90 -10.22 13.73
C ARG A 72 -3.64 -11.28 12.92
N ALA A 73 -3.43 -11.37 11.60
CA ALA A 73 -4.11 -12.33 10.73
C ALA A 73 -3.22 -13.50 10.26
N GLY A 74 -2.05 -13.67 10.89
CA GLY A 74 -1.12 -14.76 10.59
C GLY A 74 -0.70 -14.79 9.11
N HIS A 75 -0.72 -15.98 8.50
CA HIS A 75 -0.31 -16.17 7.11
C HIS A 75 -1.29 -15.55 6.08
N TRP A 76 -2.53 -15.22 6.47
CA TRP A 76 -3.51 -14.59 5.58
C TRP A 76 -3.22 -13.11 5.30
N PHE A 77 -2.41 -12.47 6.13
CA PHE A 77 -1.97 -11.09 5.93
C PHE A 77 -0.56 -10.91 6.51
N PRO A 78 0.47 -11.39 5.81
CA PRO A 78 1.82 -11.47 6.33
C PRO A 78 2.49 -10.10 6.40
N GLY A 79 3.55 -10.05 7.21
CA GLY A 79 4.41 -8.88 7.35
C GLY A 79 4.07 -8.02 8.56
N ARG A 80 5.00 -7.11 8.83
CA ARG A 80 4.97 -6.20 9.96
C ARG A 80 4.47 -4.81 9.56
N LYS A 81 3.89 -4.09 10.53
CA LYS A 81 3.45 -2.71 10.37
C LYS A 81 4.62 -1.77 10.04
N GLY A 82 4.31 -0.65 9.40
CA GLY A 82 5.29 0.38 9.00
C GLY A 82 6.11 0.98 10.17
N ASN A 83 5.56 1.02 11.39
CA ASN A 83 6.30 1.46 12.59
C ASN A 83 7.43 0.53 13.04
N ARG A 84 7.59 -0.61 12.39
CA ARG A 84 8.72 -1.50 12.63
C ARG A 84 9.96 -1.14 11.83
N CYS A 85 9.89 -0.11 10.97
CA CYS A 85 11.03 0.33 10.19
C CYS A 85 12.14 0.86 11.11
N THR A 86 13.36 0.38 10.91
CA THR A 86 14.56 0.75 11.66
C THR A 86 15.48 1.71 10.89
N ASP A 87 14.99 2.29 9.78
CA ASP A 87 15.77 3.14 8.88
C ASP A 87 17.02 2.44 8.28
N CYS A 88 16.97 1.11 8.14
CA CYS A 88 18.09 0.32 7.58
C CYS A 88 18.52 0.71 6.16
N GLY A 89 17.61 1.30 5.35
CA GLY A 89 17.91 1.78 4.01
C GLY A 89 17.94 0.73 2.89
N ASP A 90 17.88 -0.58 3.19
CA ASP A 90 17.98 -1.68 2.20
C ASP A 90 17.03 -1.58 1.00
N CYS A 91 15.86 -0.98 1.21
CA CYS A 91 14.82 -0.81 0.20
C CYS A 91 15.11 0.33 -0.79
N LEU A 92 15.86 1.36 -0.37
CA LEU A 92 16.10 2.58 -1.14
C LEU A 92 16.80 2.33 -2.48
N PRO A 93 17.93 1.59 -2.56
CA PRO A 93 18.59 1.36 -3.83
C PRO A 93 17.81 0.43 -4.78
N ARG A 94 16.76 -0.24 -4.28
CA ARG A 94 15.96 -1.18 -5.07
C ARG A 94 14.67 -0.55 -5.63
N CYS A 95 14.27 0.61 -5.13
CA CYS A 95 13.02 1.24 -5.53
C CYS A 95 13.18 1.94 -6.89
N PRO A 96 12.51 1.49 -7.96
CA PRO A 96 12.62 2.14 -9.27
C PRO A 96 12.05 3.57 -9.26
N GLU A 97 11.04 3.81 -8.42
CA GLU A 97 10.40 5.12 -8.22
C GLU A 97 11.23 6.06 -7.33
N ARG A 98 12.35 5.59 -6.76
CA ARG A 98 13.24 6.36 -5.86
C ARG A 98 12.53 6.99 -4.66
N LEU A 99 11.54 6.31 -4.12
CA LEU A 99 10.77 6.77 -2.97
C LEU A 99 11.62 6.81 -1.69
N ASP A 100 11.36 7.80 -0.84
CA ASP A 100 11.79 7.78 0.56
C ASP A 100 10.90 6.81 1.38
N ILE A 101 11.11 5.52 1.14
CA ILE A 101 10.29 4.44 1.73
C ILE A 101 10.19 4.55 3.26
N PRO A 102 11.28 4.76 4.04
CA PRO A 102 11.16 4.87 5.49
C PRO A 102 10.22 5.98 5.95
N THR A 103 10.29 7.15 5.31
CA THR A 103 9.38 8.26 5.60
C THR A 103 7.94 7.90 5.26
N LEU A 104 7.71 7.27 4.11
CA LEU A 104 6.37 6.82 3.71
C LEU A 104 5.80 5.74 4.62
N LEU A 105 6.63 4.82 5.14
CA LEU A 105 6.20 3.81 6.11
C LEU A 105 5.72 4.43 7.43
N ARG A 106 6.43 5.46 7.92
CA ARG A 106 6.02 6.23 9.11
C ARG A 106 4.72 7.01 8.88
N ASP A 107 4.63 7.74 7.77
CA ASP A 107 3.40 8.46 7.39
C ASP A 107 2.21 7.50 7.28
N THR A 108 2.41 6.34 6.63
CA THR A 108 1.36 5.31 6.52
C THR A 108 0.93 4.80 7.89
N HIS A 109 1.87 4.54 8.80
CA HIS A 109 1.54 4.11 10.16
C HIS A 109 0.71 5.17 10.90
N ALA A 110 1.15 6.43 10.87
CA ALA A 110 0.45 7.53 11.52
C ALA A 110 -1.00 7.68 11.01
N ARG A 111 -1.21 7.53 9.70
CA ARG A 111 -2.55 7.61 9.08
C ARG A 111 -3.44 6.40 9.40
N LEU A 112 -2.88 5.19 9.35
CA LEU A 112 -3.67 3.95 9.28
C LEU A 112 -3.68 3.10 10.54
N GLN A 113 -2.88 3.40 11.57
CA GLN A 113 -2.85 2.61 12.80
C GLN A 113 -4.24 2.46 13.45
N GLY A 114 -5.11 3.47 13.31
CA GLY A 114 -6.48 3.46 13.83
C GLY A 114 -6.57 3.25 15.34
N ALA A 115 -7.79 3.18 15.88
CA ALA A 115 -8.00 2.73 17.25
C ALA A 115 -7.94 1.19 17.31
N GLU A 116 -7.30 0.64 18.34
CA GLU A 116 -7.34 -0.80 18.56
C GLU A 116 -8.78 -1.25 18.86
N ARG A 117 -9.35 -2.06 17.97
CA ARG A 117 -10.65 -2.70 18.19
C ARG A 117 -10.43 -4.16 18.58
N ARG A 118 -11.09 -4.59 19.66
CA ARG A 118 -11.20 -5.99 20.05
C ARG A 118 -11.95 -6.73 18.93
N ARG A 119 -11.40 -7.84 18.42
CA ARG A 119 -12.13 -8.66 17.44
C ARG A 119 -13.22 -9.40 18.20
N LEU A 120 -14.41 -9.52 17.60
CA LEU A 120 -15.56 -10.19 18.22
C LEU A 120 -15.34 -11.69 18.46
N TRP A 121 -14.30 -12.27 17.87
CA TRP A 121 -13.92 -13.69 17.99
C TRP A 121 -12.55 -13.89 18.67
N SER A 122 -12.11 -12.92 19.47
CA SER A 122 -10.98 -13.13 20.39
C SER A 122 -11.57 -13.61 21.70
N ASP A 123 -11.20 -14.82 22.15
CA ASP A 123 -11.52 -15.32 23.50
C ASP A 123 -11.05 -14.34 24.59
#